data_AF-A0A9E2DL77-F1
#
_entry.id   AF-A0A9E2DL77-F1
#
_cell.length_a   1.000
_cell.length_b   1.000
_cell.length_c   1.000
_cell.angle_alpha   90.00
_cell.angle_beta   90.00
_cell.angle_gamma   90.00
#
_symmetry.space_group_name_H-M   'P 1'
#
loop_
_entity.id
_entity.type
_entity.pdbx_description
1 polymer ?
#
loop_
_entity_poly.entity_id
_entity_poly.type
_entity_poly.pdbx_seq_one_letter_code
_entity_poly.pdbx_strand_id
1 'polypeptide(L)'
;SGIKCVYVAIGQKLSSVADVVRILEEHGAMENTIVVVAGAADPAPMQYVSAYSGCAMGEYFRDRGEDALIIYDDLTKQAWAYRQVSLLLRRPPGREAYPGDVFYLHSRLLERAARVNADYVEAFTNGEVKGKTGSLTALPIIETQAGDVSAFVPTNVISITDGQIFLESDKFNAGERPAMNPGISVSRVGGDAQMKFMSKISGGIKLALAQYRELAAFSQFASDLDDATRRQLEHGERINELMKQKQYAPMTVAEMGVVLYAANEGFLQDVEVEKVLDFEAALVSYMNSQHADFMNEVNAEGAYSDDVVDRMHKAVEAFKSTQSW
;
A
#
# COMPACT_ATOMS: atom_id res chain seq x y z
N SER A 1 -1.65 -13.93 -10.07
CA SER A 1 -2.15 -13.82 -8.68
C SER A 1 -3.42 -14.65 -8.55
N GLY A 2 -3.63 -15.33 -7.43
CA GLY A 2 -4.88 -16.04 -7.13
C GLY A 2 -5.94 -15.20 -6.41
N ILE A 3 -5.61 -13.95 -6.03
CA ILE A 3 -6.47 -13.08 -5.22
C ILE A 3 -7.49 -12.38 -6.12
N LYS A 4 -8.79 -12.48 -5.82
CA LYS A 4 -9.85 -11.80 -6.57
C LYS A 4 -9.98 -10.34 -6.16
N CYS A 5 -10.12 -9.43 -7.10
CA CYS A 5 -10.20 -8.00 -6.81
C CYS A 5 -11.65 -7.48 -6.89
N VAL A 6 -12.00 -6.52 -6.04
CA VAL A 6 -13.25 -5.77 -6.08
C VAL A 6 -12.92 -4.28 -5.94
N TYR A 7 -13.28 -3.47 -6.93
CA TYR A 7 -13.14 -2.02 -6.89
C TYR A 7 -14.52 -1.37 -6.80
N VAL A 8 -14.78 -0.63 -5.73
CA VAL A 8 -16.07 0.03 -5.48
C VAL A 8 -15.91 1.54 -5.65
N ALA A 9 -16.47 2.08 -6.73
CA ALA A 9 -16.52 3.53 -6.98
C ALA A 9 -17.79 4.14 -6.37
N ILE A 10 -17.62 5.10 -5.45
CA ILE A 10 -18.66 5.72 -4.63
C ILE A 10 -18.63 7.23 -4.85
N GLY A 11 -19.67 7.77 -5.48
CA GLY A 11 -19.78 9.19 -5.77
C GLY A 11 -18.72 9.70 -6.75
N GLN A 12 -18.03 8.82 -7.47
CA GLN A 12 -16.99 9.18 -8.42
C GLN A 12 -17.58 9.65 -9.76
N LYS A 13 -16.81 10.44 -10.51
CA LYS A 13 -17.18 10.84 -11.87
C LYS A 13 -17.11 9.62 -12.78
N LEU A 14 -18.18 9.35 -13.54
CA LEU A 14 -18.25 8.18 -14.43
C LEU A 14 -17.12 8.14 -15.47
N SER A 15 -16.65 9.29 -15.96
CA SER A 15 -15.49 9.32 -16.87
C SER A 15 -14.21 8.81 -16.21
N SER A 16 -13.98 9.17 -14.95
CA SER A 16 -12.80 8.71 -14.20
C SER A 16 -12.87 7.21 -13.95
N VAL A 17 -14.07 6.69 -13.62
CA VAL A 17 -14.28 5.24 -13.46
C VAL A 17 -14.05 4.51 -14.79
N ALA A 18 -14.52 5.06 -15.92
CA ALA A 18 -14.29 4.48 -17.24
C ALA A 18 -12.79 4.45 -17.60
N ASP A 19 -12.03 5.49 -17.27
CA ASP A 19 -10.58 5.50 -17.45
C ASP A 19 -9.89 4.42 -16.60
N VAL A 20 -10.31 4.23 -15.34
CA VAL A 20 -9.81 3.16 -14.46
C VAL A 20 -10.09 1.78 -15.06
N VAL A 21 -11.32 1.53 -15.51
CA VAL A 21 -11.69 0.25 -16.15
C VAL A 21 -10.85 -0.01 -17.38
N ARG A 22 -10.65 1.00 -18.26
CA ARG A 22 -9.79 0.87 -19.43
C ARG A 22 -8.35 0.50 -19.05
N ILE A 23 -7.79 1.12 -18.02
CA ILE A 23 -6.43 0.81 -17.55
C ILE A 23 -6.34 -0.62 -17.01
N LEU A 24 -7.36 -1.09 -16.28
CA LEU A 24 -7.44 -2.47 -15.82
C LEU A 24 -7.52 -3.47 -16.98
N GLU A 25 -8.24 -3.14 -18.05
CA GLU A 25 -8.30 -3.96 -19.26
C GLU A 25 -6.96 -3.98 -20.00
N GLU A 26 -6.32 -2.81 -20.18
CA GLU A 26 -5.02 -2.67 -20.86
C GLU A 26 -3.91 -3.50 -20.19
N HIS A 27 -3.91 -3.57 -18.86
CA HIS A 27 -2.94 -4.34 -18.08
C HIS A 27 -3.43 -5.77 -17.76
N GLY A 28 -4.55 -6.23 -18.33
CA GLY A 28 -5.07 -7.59 -18.14
C GLY A 28 -5.58 -7.90 -16.72
N ALA A 29 -5.81 -6.88 -15.89
CA ALA A 29 -6.29 -7.03 -14.51
C ALA A 29 -7.82 -7.14 -14.41
N MET A 30 -8.55 -6.72 -15.46
CA MET A 30 -10.03 -6.71 -15.45
C MET A 30 -10.64 -8.11 -15.36
N GLU A 31 -10.01 -9.14 -15.94
CA GLU A 31 -10.49 -10.53 -15.88
C GLU A 31 -10.61 -11.07 -14.45
N ASN A 32 -9.87 -10.46 -13.53
CA ASN A 32 -9.79 -10.85 -12.14
C ASN A 32 -10.39 -9.80 -11.19
N THR A 33 -11.10 -8.79 -11.72
CA THR A 33 -11.63 -7.66 -10.96
C THR A 33 -13.13 -7.46 -11.18
N ILE A 34 -13.90 -7.38 -10.10
CA ILE A 34 -15.28 -6.91 -10.12
C ILE A 34 -15.28 -5.40 -9.90
N VAL A 35 -16.01 -4.65 -10.72
CA VAL A 35 -16.16 -3.20 -10.56
C VAL A 35 -17.60 -2.87 -10.20
N VAL A 36 -17.80 -2.28 -9.01
CA VAL A 36 -19.10 -1.82 -8.51
C VAL A 36 -19.15 -0.31 -8.58
N VAL A 37 -20.13 0.25 -9.30
CA VAL A 37 -20.19 1.69 -9.54
C VAL A 37 -21.49 2.28 -9.02
N ALA A 38 -21.37 3.27 -8.13
CA ALA A 38 -22.42 4.23 -7.82
C ALA A 38 -21.82 5.63 -8.02
N GLY A 39 -22.05 6.22 -9.19
CA GLY A 39 -21.43 7.48 -9.61
C GLY A 39 -21.99 8.70 -8.89
N ALA A 40 -21.37 9.86 -9.12
CA ALA A 40 -21.75 11.13 -8.50
C ALA A 40 -23.20 11.57 -8.77
N ALA A 41 -23.76 11.15 -9.90
CA ALA A 41 -25.14 11.46 -10.30
C ALA A 41 -26.18 10.49 -9.72
N ASP A 42 -25.75 9.36 -9.17
CA ASP A 42 -26.67 8.39 -8.58
C ASP A 42 -27.23 8.89 -7.25
N PRO A 43 -28.46 8.49 -6.86
CA PRO A 43 -29.06 8.88 -5.60
C PRO A 43 -28.21 8.46 -4.39
N ALA A 44 -28.22 9.27 -3.33
CA ALA A 44 -27.47 9.02 -2.11
C ALA A 44 -27.67 7.61 -1.50
N PRO A 45 -28.87 6.99 -1.51
CA PRO A 45 -29.01 5.60 -1.07
C PRO A 45 -28.17 4.60 -1.88
N MET A 46 -28.01 4.78 -3.20
CA MET A 46 -27.19 3.89 -4.03
C MET A 46 -25.70 4.04 -3.71
N GLN A 47 -25.22 5.28 -3.57
CA GLN A 47 -23.84 5.57 -3.16
C GLN A 47 -23.54 5.02 -1.75
N TYR A 48 -24.49 5.14 -0.82
CA TYR A 48 -24.34 4.60 0.53
C TYR A 48 -24.25 3.06 0.52
N VAL A 49 -25.11 2.37 -0.24
CA VAL A 49 -25.20 0.89 -0.23
C VAL A 49 -24.10 0.22 -1.05
N SER A 50 -23.55 0.87 -2.07
CA SER A 50 -22.57 0.26 -2.99
C SER A 50 -21.37 -0.38 -2.29
N ALA A 51 -20.84 0.23 -1.21
CA ALA A 51 -19.77 -0.34 -0.41
C ALA A 51 -20.16 -1.69 0.22
N TYR A 52 -21.37 -1.80 0.76
CA TYR A 52 -21.87 -3.05 1.33
C TYR A 52 -22.09 -4.12 0.27
N SER A 53 -22.57 -3.72 -0.91
CA SER A 53 -22.75 -4.60 -2.07
C SER A 53 -21.41 -5.18 -2.56
N GLY A 54 -20.39 -4.32 -2.74
CA GLY A 54 -19.06 -4.78 -3.12
C GLY A 54 -18.44 -5.69 -2.06
N CYS A 55 -18.61 -5.35 -0.78
CA CYS A 55 -18.14 -6.19 0.32
C CYS A 55 -18.81 -7.58 0.29
N ALA A 56 -20.11 -7.67 0.04
CA ALA A 56 -20.81 -8.95 -0.07
C ALA A 56 -20.30 -9.80 -1.25
N MET A 57 -19.90 -9.17 -2.37
CA MET A 57 -19.25 -9.87 -3.49
C MET A 57 -17.87 -10.40 -3.10
N GLY A 58 -17.09 -9.64 -2.31
CA GLY A 58 -15.80 -10.09 -1.79
C GLY A 58 -15.92 -11.25 -0.79
N GLU A 59 -16.92 -11.18 0.10
CA GLU A 59 -17.19 -12.24 1.09
C GLU A 59 -17.50 -13.59 0.45
N TYR A 60 -18.08 -13.60 -0.76
CA TYR A 60 -18.30 -14.84 -1.51
C TYR A 60 -17.03 -15.69 -1.64
N PHE A 61 -15.89 -15.05 -1.90
CA PHE A 61 -14.59 -15.71 -2.04
C PHE A 61 -14.00 -16.08 -0.68
N ARG A 62 -14.04 -15.15 0.29
CA ARG A 62 -13.58 -15.37 1.68
C ARG A 62 -14.23 -16.62 2.27
N ASP A 63 -15.55 -16.75 2.13
CA ASP A 63 -16.32 -17.83 2.76
C ASP A 63 -16.14 -19.18 2.04
N ARG A 64 -15.45 -19.19 0.88
CA ARG A 64 -15.10 -20.39 0.10
C ARG A 64 -13.63 -20.80 0.20
N GLY A 65 -12.89 -20.20 1.13
CA GLY A 65 -11.47 -20.49 1.30
C GLY A 65 -10.60 -19.92 0.18
N GLU A 66 -11.09 -18.87 -0.50
CA GLU A 66 -10.34 -18.07 -1.47
C GLU A 66 -9.99 -16.71 -0.85
N ASP A 67 -9.04 -16.02 -1.47
CA ASP A 67 -8.60 -14.70 -1.04
C ASP A 67 -9.12 -13.61 -1.97
N ALA A 68 -9.61 -12.52 -1.40
CA ALA A 68 -10.09 -11.35 -2.12
C ALA A 68 -9.51 -10.04 -1.56
N LEU A 69 -9.36 -9.07 -2.44
CA LEU A 69 -8.97 -7.70 -2.15
C LEU A 69 -10.11 -6.76 -2.56
N ILE A 70 -10.55 -5.90 -1.66
CA ILE A 70 -11.54 -4.87 -1.95
C ILE A 70 -10.98 -3.46 -1.73
N ILE A 71 -11.24 -2.56 -2.66
CA ILE A 71 -10.89 -1.14 -2.60
C ILE A 71 -12.18 -0.33 -2.58
N TYR A 72 -12.32 0.58 -1.60
CA TYR A 72 -13.46 1.49 -1.50
C TYR A 72 -13.04 2.90 -1.88
N ASP A 73 -13.56 3.42 -2.99
CA ASP A 73 -13.18 4.71 -3.58
C ASP A 73 -14.40 5.64 -3.73
N ASP A 74 -14.80 6.41 -2.72
CA ASP A 74 -14.15 6.50 -1.40
C ASP A 74 -15.17 6.53 -0.25
N LEU A 75 -14.70 6.23 0.97
CA LEU A 75 -15.56 6.19 2.15
C LEU A 75 -15.91 7.59 2.68
N THR A 76 -15.18 8.63 2.29
CA THR A 76 -15.56 10.02 2.59
C THR A 76 -16.88 10.36 1.89
N LYS A 77 -17.01 10.02 0.60
CA LYS A 77 -18.22 10.21 -0.20
C LYS A 77 -19.36 9.29 0.26
N GLN A 78 -19.06 8.08 0.72
CA GLN A 78 -20.06 7.23 1.38
C GLN A 78 -20.65 7.91 2.63
N ALA A 79 -19.80 8.47 3.49
CA ALA A 79 -20.25 9.19 4.69
C ALA A 79 -21.08 10.43 4.36
N TRP A 80 -20.74 11.16 3.28
CA TRP A 80 -21.54 12.29 2.80
C TRP A 80 -22.93 11.85 2.32
N ALA A 81 -23.01 10.77 1.54
CA ALA A 81 -24.27 10.20 1.09
C ALA A 81 -25.13 9.74 2.28
N TYR A 82 -24.54 9.07 3.26
CA TYR A 82 -25.24 8.64 4.47
C TYR A 82 -25.74 9.83 5.30
N ARG A 83 -24.93 10.89 5.45
CA ARG A 83 -25.32 12.14 6.10
C ARG A 83 -26.54 12.76 5.41
N GLN A 84 -26.54 12.84 4.08
CA GLN A 84 -27.68 13.36 3.31
C GLN A 84 -28.96 12.58 3.59
N VAL A 85 -28.91 11.25 3.51
CA VAL A 85 -30.06 10.38 3.79
C VAL A 85 -30.56 10.59 5.23
N SER A 86 -29.64 10.64 6.19
CA SER A 86 -29.97 10.80 7.61
C SER A 86 -30.65 12.14 7.91
N LEU A 87 -30.16 13.24 7.33
CA LEU A 87 -30.73 14.57 7.51
C LEU A 87 -32.13 14.69 6.89
N LEU A 88 -32.34 14.09 5.70
CA LEU A 88 -33.66 14.04 5.06
C LEU A 88 -34.69 13.27 5.91
N LEU A 89 -34.23 12.23 6.62
CA LEU A 89 -35.04 11.48 7.59
C LEU A 89 -35.20 12.19 8.94
N ARG A 90 -34.72 13.44 9.08
CA ARG A 90 -34.79 14.27 10.29
C ARG A 90 -34.15 13.62 11.53
N ARG A 91 -33.13 12.77 11.34
CA ARG A 91 -32.33 12.27 12.46
C ARG A 91 -31.46 13.39 13.01
N PRO A 92 -31.33 13.55 14.34
CA PRO A 92 -30.49 14.59 14.94
C PRO A 92 -29.02 14.47 14.50
N PRO A 93 -28.39 15.55 14.01
CA PRO A 93 -26.96 15.56 13.65
C PRO A 93 -26.06 15.76 14.88
N GLY A 94 -24.81 15.30 14.76
CA GLY A 94 -23.72 15.52 15.71
C GLY A 94 -22.60 16.39 15.10
N ARG A 95 -21.34 16.04 15.38
CA ARG A 95 -20.14 16.74 14.89
C ARG A 95 -20.12 16.78 13.36
N GLU A 96 -19.80 17.95 12.80
CA GLU A 96 -19.75 18.19 11.33
C GLU A 96 -21.04 17.78 10.57
N ALA A 97 -22.18 17.86 11.27
CA ALA A 97 -23.50 17.49 10.81
C ALA A 97 -23.69 16.00 10.42
N TYR A 98 -22.76 15.11 10.76
CA TYR A 98 -22.94 13.67 10.57
C TYR A 98 -23.91 13.08 11.60
N PRO A 99 -24.62 11.99 11.29
CA PRO A 99 -25.41 11.28 12.30
C PRO A 99 -24.52 10.63 13.35
N GLY A 100 -25.07 10.41 14.55
CA GLY A 100 -24.33 9.83 15.68
C GLY A 100 -23.80 8.41 15.43
N ASP A 101 -24.34 7.69 14.45
CA ASP A 101 -23.96 6.33 14.06
C ASP A 101 -23.03 6.28 12.82
N VAL A 102 -22.43 7.41 12.41
CA VAL A 102 -21.46 7.43 11.30
C VAL A 102 -20.20 6.59 11.57
N PHE A 103 -19.83 6.41 12.85
CA PHE A 103 -18.78 5.45 13.20
C PHE A 103 -19.24 4.01 12.91
N TYR A 104 -20.46 3.67 13.31
CA TYR A 104 -21.04 2.34 13.11
C TYR A 104 -21.24 2.00 11.63
N LEU A 105 -21.47 3.01 10.79
CA LEU A 105 -21.51 2.87 9.33
C LEU A 105 -20.24 2.18 8.79
N HIS A 106 -19.07 2.74 9.10
CA HIS A 106 -17.80 2.21 8.59
C HIS A 106 -17.28 1.03 9.40
N SER A 107 -17.53 0.97 10.71
CA SER A 107 -17.04 -0.14 11.54
C SER A 107 -17.65 -1.47 11.08
N ARG A 108 -18.99 -1.56 10.96
CA ARG A 108 -19.64 -2.80 10.49
C ARG A 108 -19.31 -3.17 9.04
N LEU A 109 -18.84 -2.20 8.24
CA LEU A 109 -18.39 -2.45 6.88
C LEU A 109 -16.97 -3.03 6.88
N LEU A 110 -16.04 -2.39 7.58
CA LEU A 110 -14.62 -2.75 7.56
C LEU A 110 -14.33 -3.99 8.42
N GLU A 111 -15.09 -4.24 9.48
CA GLU A 111 -15.02 -5.48 10.28
C GLU A 111 -15.36 -6.75 9.49
N ARG A 112 -15.94 -6.62 8.28
CA ARG A 112 -16.17 -7.74 7.37
C ARG A 112 -14.90 -8.15 6.61
N ALA A 113 -13.91 -7.26 6.53
CA ALA A 113 -12.60 -7.57 5.95
C ALA A 113 -11.77 -8.33 6.99
N ALA A 114 -11.78 -9.66 6.88
CA ALA A 114 -11.14 -10.53 7.85
C ALA A 114 -10.59 -11.79 7.19
N ARG A 115 -9.70 -12.49 7.89
CA ARG A 115 -9.28 -13.86 7.59
C ARG A 115 -10.06 -14.84 8.45
N VAL A 116 -10.68 -15.84 7.82
CA VAL A 116 -11.44 -16.89 8.51
C VAL A 116 -10.61 -18.18 8.60
N ASN A 117 -10.83 -18.95 9.67
CA ASN A 117 -10.14 -20.22 9.87
C ASN A 117 -10.73 -21.34 9.01
N ALA A 118 -10.05 -22.49 8.98
CA ALA A 118 -10.47 -23.63 8.15
C ALA A 118 -11.81 -24.24 8.60
N ASP A 119 -12.06 -24.28 9.92
CA ASP A 119 -13.31 -24.82 10.48
C ASP A 119 -14.53 -24.01 10.02
N TYR A 120 -14.41 -22.68 9.98
CA TYR A 120 -15.47 -21.81 9.46
C TYR A 120 -15.76 -22.10 7.99
N VAL A 121 -14.73 -22.20 7.15
CA VAL A 121 -14.89 -22.45 5.71
C VAL A 121 -15.51 -23.84 5.49
N GLU A 122 -15.08 -24.85 6.22
CA GLU A 122 -15.66 -26.20 6.14
C GLU A 122 -17.14 -26.21 6.56
N ALA A 123 -17.49 -25.50 7.63
CA ALA A 123 -18.87 -25.37 8.07
C ALA A 123 -19.74 -24.60 7.06
N PHE A 124 -19.25 -23.48 6.53
CA PHE A 124 -19.99 -22.66 5.57
C PHE A 124 -20.23 -23.37 4.23
N THR A 125 -19.22 -24.12 3.76
CA THR A 125 -19.28 -24.86 2.49
C THR A 125 -19.87 -26.26 2.64
N ASN A 126 -20.43 -26.61 3.81
CA ASN A 126 -20.99 -27.94 4.09
C ASN A 126 -20.02 -29.10 3.79
N GLY A 127 -18.72 -28.89 4.03
CA GLY A 127 -17.68 -29.90 3.81
C GLY A 127 -17.13 -29.96 2.38
N GLU A 128 -17.58 -29.11 1.44
CA GLU A 128 -17.04 -29.07 0.07
C GLU A 128 -15.59 -28.55 0.05
N VAL A 129 -15.26 -27.59 0.89
CA VAL A 129 -13.90 -27.04 1.03
C VAL A 129 -13.34 -27.41 2.40
N LYS A 130 -12.21 -28.12 2.40
CA LYS A 130 -11.54 -28.59 3.64
C LYS A 130 -10.11 -28.10 3.72
N GLY A 131 -9.68 -27.77 4.94
CA GLY A 131 -8.30 -27.39 5.24
C GLY A 131 -7.83 -26.07 4.63
N LYS A 132 -8.72 -25.25 4.08
CA LYS A 132 -8.40 -23.93 3.51
C LYS A 132 -8.93 -22.81 4.39
N THR A 133 -8.17 -21.72 4.47
CA THR A 133 -8.61 -20.44 5.03
C THR A 133 -8.94 -19.49 3.89
N GLY A 134 -9.94 -18.62 4.06
CA GLY A 134 -10.19 -17.53 3.12
C GLY A 134 -9.96 -16.17 3.78
N SER A 135 -9.76 -15.14 2.97
CA SER A 135 -9.55 -13.78 3.45
C SER A 135 -10.20 -12.73 2.56
N LEU A 136 -10.67 -11.65 3.19
CA LEU A 136 -11.05 -10.42 2.52
C LEU A 136 -10.17 -9.29 3.05
N THR A 137 -9.24 -8.82 2.23
CA THR A 137 -8.38 -7.66 2.54
C THR A 137 -9.07 -6.39 2.03
N ALA A 138 -9.15 -5.35 2.85
CA ALA A 138 -9.77 -4.09 2.46
C ALA A 138 -8.79 -2.91 2.49
N LEU A 139 -8.79 -2.11 1.42
CA LEU A 139 -8.08 -0.84 1.32
C LEU A 139 -9.09 0.30 1.14
N PRO A 140 -9.62 0.88 2.22
CA PRO A 140 -10.50 2.04 2.12
C PRO A 140 -9.72 3.30 1.79
N ILE A 141 -10.25 4.11 0.86
CA ILE A 141 -9.74 5.44 0.55
C ILE A 141 -10.52 6.47 1.37
N ILE A 142 -9.78 7.41 1.96
CA ILE A 142 -10.32 8.56 2.68
C ILE A 142 -9.68 9.82 2.11
N GLU A 143 -10.52 10.72 1.63
CA GLU A 143 -10.12 12.07 1.24
C GLU A 143 -10.07 12.97 2.49
N THR A 144 -8.92 13.59 2.75
CA THR A 144 -8.76 14.64 3.78
C THR A 144 -8.80 16.01 3.12
N GLN A 145 -9.32 17.01 3.84
CA GLN A 145 -9.34 18.39 3.36
C GLN A 145 -8.10 19.12 3.87
N ALA A 146 -7.30 19.68 2.96
CA ALA A 146 -6.05 20.39 3.27
C ALA A 146 -5.07 19.61 4.18
N GLY A 147 -5.08 18.27 4.09
CA GLY A 147 -4.22 17.41 4.91
C GLY A 147 -4.67 17.24 6.37
N ASP A 148 -5.86 17.73 6.76
CA ASP A 148 -6.37 17.58 8.12
C ASP A 148 -6.81 16.14 8.42
N VAL A 149 -5.93 15.40 9.10
CA VAL A 149 -6.19 14.04 9.58
C VAL A 149 -7.04 13.98 10.86
N SER A 150 -7.24 15.13 11.53
CA SER A 150 -7.97 15.23 12.80
C SER A 150 -9.49 15.47 12.61
N ALA A 151 -9.92 15.63 11.36
CA ALA A 151 -11.32 15.71 10.98
C ALA A 151 -12.09 14.45 11.42
N PHE A 152 -13.41 14.60 11.59
CA PHE A 152 -14.22 13.58 12.26
C PHE A 152 -14.25 12.23 11.53
N VAL A 153 -14.50 12.21 10.21
CA VAL A 153 -14.54 10.96 9.43
C VAL A 153 -13.17 10.29 9.29
N PRO A 154 -12.08 11.00 8.93
CA PRO A 154 -10.74 10.42 8.92
C PRO A 154 -10.33 9.79 10.25
N THR A 155 -10.54 10.50 11.37
CA THR A 155 -10.21 9.97 12.71
C THR A 155 -10.99 8.69 13.02
N ASN A 156 -12.28 8.65 12.70
CA ASN A 156 -13.09 7.45 12.89
C ASN A 156 -12.53 6.26 12.10
N VAL A 157 -12.21 6.43 10.82
CA VAL A 157 -11.72 5.32 9.99
C VAL A 157 -10.32 4.85 10.42
N ILE A 158 -9.42 5.77 10.81
CA ILE A 158 -8.10 5.43 11.38
C ILE A 158 -8.25 4.59 12.66
N SER A 159 -9.27 4.84 13.47
CA SER A 159 -9.52 4.02 14.67
C SER A 159 -10.09 2.63 14.38
N ILE A 160 -10.62 2.41 13.17
CA ILE A 160 -11.16 1.11 12.74
C ILE A 160 -10.10 0.28 12.01
N THR A 161 -9.32 0.87 11.11
CA THR A 161 -8.38 0.13 10.28
C THR A 161 -7.13 -0.31 11.04
N ASP A 162 -6.52 -1.42 10.61
CA ASP A 162 -5.26 -1.95 11.16
C ASP A 162 -4.00 -1.22 10.67
N GLY A 163 -4.14 0.06 10.32
CA GLY A 163 -3.07 0.87 9.75
C GLY A 163 -3.58 1.88 8.75
N GLN A 164 -2.65 2.68 8.25
CA GLN A 164 -2.92 3.70 7.25
C GLN A 164 -1.67 3.99 6.41
N ILE A 165 -1.89 4.33 5.15
CA ILE A 165 -0.89 4.93 4.26
C ILE A 165 -1.34 6.37 4.04
N PHE A 166 -0.53 7.32 4.50
CA PHE A 166 -0.81 8.74 4.37
C PHE A 166 0.01 9.33 3.22
N LEU A 167 -0.68 9.97 2.27
CA LEU A 167 -0.08 10.62 1.11
C LEU A 167 -0.10 12.14 1.29
N GLU A 168 1.04 12.80 1.09
CA GLU A 168 1.17 14.25 1.29
C GLU A 168 1.25 15.01 -0.03
N SER A 169 0.48 16.09 -0.14
CA SER A 169 0.46 16.96 -1.31
C SER A 169 1.82 17.61 -1.57
N ASP A 170 2.51 18.05 -0.52
CA ASP A 170 3.81 18.74 -0.67
C ASP A 170 4.89 17.80 -1.24
N LYS A 171 4.94 16.56 -0.73
CA LYS A 171 5.81 15.50 -1.28
C LYS A 171 5.47 15.20 -2.75
N PHE A 172 4.18 15.06 -3.06
CA PHE A 172 3.73 14.80 -4.42
C PHE A 172 4.13 15.91 -5.40
N ASN A 173 4.01 17.17 -4.97
CA ASN A 173 4.38 18.36 -5.75
C ASN A 173 5.90 18.50 -5.90
N ALA A 174 6.68 18.04 -4.92
CA ALA A 174 8.14 17.96 -5.00
C ALA A 174 8.65 16.81 -5.89
N GLY A 175 7.75 16.01 -6.47
CA GLY A 175 8.10 14.89 -7.36
C GLY A 175 8.36 13.57 -6.65
N GLU A 176 8.13 13.48 -5.33
CA GLU A 176 8.16 12.21 -4.61
C GLU A 176 6.89 11.41 -4.90
N ARG A 177 7.02 10.33 -5.66
CA ARG A 177 5.90 9.47 -6.06
C ARG A 177 6.32 8.01 -5.91
N PRO A 178 5.66 7.18 -5.09
CA PRO A 178 4.50 7.50 -4.26
C PRO A 178 4.80 8.49 -3.12
N ALA A 179 3.89 9.43 -2.88
CA ALA A 179 4.05 10.53 -1.92
C ALA A 179 3.78 10.11 -0.46
N MET A 180 4.26 8.92 -0.07
CA MET A 180 3.99 8.35 1.25
C MET A 180 4.76 9.11 2.34
N ASN A 181 4.08 9.44 3.44
CA ASN A 181 4.73 9.92 4.65
C ASN A 181 5.06 8.73 5.57
N PRO A 182 6.34 8.34 5.73
CA PRO A 182 6.73 7.18 6.55
C PRO A 182 6.59 7.39 8.07
N GLY A 183 6.45 8.64 8.53
CA GLY A 183 6.28 8.96 9.95
C GLY A 183 4.83 8.87 10.44
N ILE A 184 3.86 9.13 9.55
CA ILE A 184 2.43 9.08 9.84
C ILE A 184 1.83 7.73 9.42
N SER A 185 2.36 7.13 8.36
CA SER A 185 1.90 5.84 7.86
C SER A 185 2.34 4.71 8.79
N VAL A 186 1.44 3.76 9.05
CA VAL A 186 1.71 2.62 9.93
C VAL A 186 0.95 1.39 9.45
N SER A 187 1.54 0.22 9.69
CA SER A 187 0.84 -1.07 9.67
C SER A 187 0.85 -1.63 11.09
N ARG A 188 -0.33 -1.96 11.63
CA ARG A 188 -0.46 -2.56 12.98
C ARG A 188 -0.20 -4.07 12.98
N VAL A 189 -0.32 -4.72 11.82
CA VAL A 189 0.12 -6.12 11.63
C VAL A 189 1.65 -6.21 11.56
N GLY A 190 2.31 -5.17 11.05
CA GLY A 190 3.77 -5.07 11.05
C GLY A 190 4.45 -6.14 10.19
N GLY A 191 5.55 -6.69 10.71
CA GLY A 191 6.40 -7.63 9.98
C GLY A 191 5.76 -8.99 9.69
N ASP A 192 4.69 -9.37 10.41
CA ASP A 192 4.00 -10.65 10.21
C ASP A 192 3.28 -10.74 8.86
N ALA A 193 3.00 -9.59 8.22
CA ALA A 193 2.45 -9.51 6.88
C ALA A 193 3.51 -9.61 5.76
N GLN A 194 4.80 -9.64 6.11
CA GLN A 194 5.90 -9.65 5.15
C GLN A 194 6.47 -11.06 4.98
N MET A 195 6.96 -11.37 3.79
CA MET A 195 7.85 -12.53 3.61
C MET A 195 9.10 -12.35 4.49
N LYS A 196 9.62 -13.46 5.01
CA LYS A 196 10.78 -13.44 5.93
C LYS A 196 11.98 -12.71 5.34
N PHE A 197 12.23 -12.89 4.04
CA PHE A 197 13.21 -12.15 3.26
C PHE A 197 13.02 -10.62 3.35
N MET A 198 11.83 -10.12 3.02
CA MET A 198 11.52 -8.69 3.05
C MET A 198 11.56 -8.11 4.47
N SER A 199 11.10 -8.87 5.46
CA SER A 199 11.13 -8.42 6.86
C SER A 199 12.54 -8.17 7.38
N LYS A 200 13.51 -8.99 6.98
CA LYS A 200 14.91 -8.81 7.36
C LYS A 200 15.56 -7.61 6.69
N ILE A 201 15.28 -7.39 5.40
CA ILE A 201 15.90 -6.32 4.61
C ILE A 201 15.25 -4.95 4.91
N SER A 202 13.93 -4.87 5.06
CA SER A 202 13.22 -3.59 5.21
C SER A 202 13.43 -2.88 6.55
N GLY A 203 13.93 -3.59 7.57
CA GLY A 203 14.11 -3.04 8.93
C GLY A 203 15.08 -1.85 8.98
N GLY A 204 16.21 -1.94 8.27
CA GLY A 204 17.21 -0.86 8.21
C GLY A 204 16.70 0.40 7.51
N ILE A 205 15.95 0.22 6.43
CA ILE A 205 15.41 1.31 5.59
C ILE A 205 14.45 2.20 6.38
N LYS A 206 13.55 1.61 7.17
CA LYS A 206 12.60 2.39 7.98
C LYS A 206 13.33 3.28 9.01
N LEU A 207 14.36 2.73 9.64
CA LEU A 207 15.16 3.49 10.61
C LEU A 207 15.93 4.62 9.93
N ALA A 208 16.55 4.34 8.78
CA ALA A 208 17.29 5.33 8.00
C ALA A 208 16.40 6.49 7.54
N LEU A 209 15.20 6.20 7.00
CA LEU A 209 14.24 7.23 6.59
C LEU A 209 13.74 8.10 7.75
N ALA A 210 13.50 7.49 8.92
CA ALA A 210 13.07 8.23 10.11
C ALA A 210 14.17 9.17 10.61
N GLN A 211 15.41 8.68 10.70
CA GLN A 211 16.57 9.47 11.11
C GLN A 211 16.89 10.58 10.12
N TYR A 212 16.82 10.29 8.81
CA TYR A 212 17.02 11.29 7.76
C TYR A 212 16.06 12.46 7.92
N ARG A 213 14.77 12.19 8.15
CA ARG A 213 13.76 13.24 8.31
C ARG A 213 14.04 14.13 9.53
N GLU A 214 14.41 13.52 10.65
CA GLU A 214 14.74 14.27 11.87
C GLU A 214 15.96 15.16 11.61
N LEU A 215 17.04 14.59 11.07
CA LEU A 215 18.28 15.32 10.80
C LEU A 215 18.11 16.40 9.73
N ALA A 216 17.34 16.15 8.67
CA ALA A 216 17.12 17.10 7.58
C ALA A 216 16.42 18.38 8.06
N ALA A 217 15.53 18.27 9.06
CA ALA A 217 14.89 19.42 9.68
C ALA A 217 15.89 20.23 10.53
N PHE A 218 16.79 19.56 11.26
CA PHE A 218 17.81 20.23 12.08
C PHE A 218 18.94 20.84 11.24
N SER A 219 19.36 20.17 10.16
CA SER A 219 20.46 20.59 9.31
C SER A 219 20.17 21.88 8.55
N GLN A 220 18.90 22.24 8.34
CA GLN A 220 18.53 23.53 7.76
C GLN A 220 18.93 24.73 8.61
N PHE A 221 19.19 24.53 9.91
CA PHE A 221 19.55 25.59 10.86
C PHE A 221 21.00 25.54 11.32
N ALA A 222 21.77 24.52 10.93
CA ALA A 222 23.15 24.32 11.35
C ALA A 222 24.14 24.68 10.23
N SER A 223 25.18 25.46 10.55
CA SER A 223 26.23 25.83 9.59
C SER A 223 27.30 24.76 9.42
N ASP A 224 27.61 24.04 10.50
CA ASP A 224 28.62 22.99 10.51
C ASP A 224 28.00 21.69 11.04
N LEU A 225 28.01 20.66 10.18
CA LEU A 225 27.61 19.30 10.52
C LEU A 225 28.89 18.46 10.65
N ASP A 226 28.95 17.64 11.69
CA ASP A 226 30.02 16.64 11.83
C ASP A 226 29.91 15.56 10.73
N ASP A 227 31.01 14.88 10.46
CA ASP A 227 31.11 13.91 9.36
C ASP A 227 30.12 12.75 9.48
N ALA A 228 29.76 12.34 10.72
CA ALA A 228 28.81 11.25 10.92
C ALA A 228 27.40 11.70 10.53
N THR A 229 26.98 12.89 10.97
CA THR A 229 25.69 13.48 10.57
C THR A 229 25.61 13.72 9.07
N ARG A 230 26.69 14.19 8.44
CA ARG A 230 26.75 14.37 6.98
C ARG A 230 26.53 13.06 6.23
N ARG A 231 27.26 11.99 6.59
CA ARG A 231 27.11 10.67 5.96
C ARG A 231 25.70 10.12 6.11
N GLN A 232 25.07 10.33 7.27
CA GLN A 232 23.72 9.87 7.53
C GLN A 232 22.68 10.62 6.70
N LEU A 233 22.84 11.94 6.52
CA LEU A 233 22.00 12.73 5.63
C LEU A 233 22.15 12.30 4.17
N GLU A 234 23.39 12.17 3.68
CA GLU A 234 23.71 11.72 2.33
C GLU A 234 23.18 10.32 2.02
N HIS A 235 23.25 9.41 3.00
CA HIS A 235 22.66 8.07 2.89
C HIS A 235 21.14 8.11 2.85
N GLY A 236 20.52 8.90 3.75
CA GLY A 236 19.08 9.06 3.81
C GLY A 236 18.47 9.70 2.56
N GLU A 237 19.16 10.66 1.95
CA GLU A 237 18.76 11.30 0.71
C GLU A 237 18.67 10.30 -0.45
N ARG A 238 19.68 9.43 -0.59
CA ARG A 238 19.68 8.36 -1.59
C ARG A 238 18.58 7.33 -1.36
N ILE A 239 18.34 6.95 -0.10
CA ILE A 239 17.23 6.06 0.24
C ILE A 239 15.90 6.73 -0.10
N ASN A 240 15.72 8.01 0.20
CA ASN A 240 14.49 8.75 -0.12
C ASN A 240 14.28 8.82 -1.64
N GLU A 241 15.33 9.04 -2.43
CA GLU A 241 15.28 8.99 -3.89
C GLU A 241 14.87 7.60 -4.40
N LEU A 242 15.44 6.55 -3.81
CA LEU A 242 15.15 5.15 -4.15
C LEU A 242 13.69 4.73 -3.85
N MET A 243 12.99 5.44 -2.97
CA MET A 243 11.57 5.16 -2.69
C MET A 243 10.64 5.67 -3.81
N LYS A 244 11.16 6.40 -4.81
CA LYS A 244 10.36 6.87 -5.95
C LYS A 244 10.14 5.73 -6.94
N GLN A 245 8.90 5.56 -7.38
CA GLN A 245 8.50 4.52 -8.32
C GLN A 245 7.47 5.06 -9.32
N LYS A 246 7.67 4.70 -10.59
CA LYS A 246 6.73 5.08 -11.66
C LYS A 246 5.41 4.30 -11.52
N GLN A 247 4.31 4.95 -11.89
CA GLN A 247 3.00 4.30 -11.93
C GLN A 247 3.01 3.15 -12.97
N TYR A 248 2.29 2.08 -12.66
CA TYR A 248 2.17 0.87 -13.50
C TYR A 248 3.47 0.07 -13.69
N ALA A 249 4.51 0.32 -12.87
CA ALA A 249 5.74 -0.47 -12.87
C ALA A 249 5.90 -1.22 -11.53
N PRO A 250 5.01 -2.17 -11.17
CA PRO A 250 5.13 -2.92 -9.92
C PRO A 250 6.41 -3.75 -9.91
N MET A 251 7.08 -3.81 -8.76
CA MET A 251 8.27 -4.64 -8.55
C MET A 251 7.90 -5.91 -7.80
N THR A 252 8.58 -7.01 -8.15
CA THR A 252 8.49 -8.28 -7.43
C THR A 252 9.22 -8.20 -6.08
N VAL A 253 8.98 -9.19 -5.21
CA VAL A 253 9.61 -9.24 -3.88
C VAL A 253 11.13 -9.34 -3.99
N ALA A 254 11.63 -10.12 -4.94
CA ALA A 254 13.06 -10.26 -5.19
C ALA A 254 13.68 -8.93 -5.67
N GLU A 255 13.04 -8.24 -6.62
CA GLU A 255 13.54 -6.95 -7.13
C GLU A 255 13.60 -5.89 -6.04
N MET A 256 12.52 -5.74 -5.26
CA MET A 256 12.51 -4.84 -4.10
C MET A 256 13.63 -5.22 -3.11
N GLY A 257 13.78 -6.51 -2.80
CA GLY A 257 14.74 -6.93 -1.79
C GLY A 257 16.20 -6.68 -2.19
N VAL A 258 16.58 -6.94 -3.45
CA VAL A 258 17.96 -6.66 -3.91
C VAL A 258 18.25 -5.15 -3.86
N VAL A 259 17.30 -4.33 -4.30
CA VAL A 259 17.44 -2.88 -4.29
C VAL A 259 17.60 -2.34 -2.87
N LEU A 260 16.74 -2.79 -1.94
CA LEU A 260 16.84 -2.40 -0.53
C LEU A 260 18.10 -2.96 0.15
N TYR A 261 18.56 -4.14 -0.24
CA TYR A 261 19.84 -4.70 0.23
C TYR A 261 21.01 -3.82 -0.21
N ALA A 262 21.06 -3.43 -1.48
CA ALA A 262 22.10 -2.53 -1.99
C ALA A 262 22.13 -1.20 -1.23
N ALA A 263 20.95 -0.66 -0.89
CA ALA A 263 20.84 0.52 -0.05
C ALA A 263 21.42 0.28 1.36
N ASN A 264 20.96 -0.75 2.08
CA ASN A 264 21.37 -1.03 3.46
C ASN A 264 22.88 -1.29 3.61
N GLU A 265 23.47 -2.05 2.70
CA GLU A 265 24.88 -2.44 2.76
C GLU A 265 25.83 -1.35 2.22
N GLY A 266 25.30 -0.17 1.90
CA GLY A 266 26.11 0.99 1.51
C GLY A 266 26.60 0.98 0.06
N PHE A 267 26.07 0.11 -0.81
CA PHE A 267 26.45 0.08 -2.22
C PHE A 267 26.04 1.33 -3.00
N LEU A 268 25.15 2.16 -2.44
CA LEU A 268 24.74 3.45 -3.01
C LEU A 268 25.61 4.64 -2.59
N GLN A 269 26.57 4.49 -1.67
CA GLN A 269 27.28 5.63 -1.05
C GLN A 269 28.04 6.53 -2.05
N ASP A 270 28.60 5.94 -3.10
CA ASP A 270 29.35 6.58 -4.19
C ASP A 270 28.49 6.89 -5.42
N VAL A 271 27.18 6.58 -5.39
CA VAL A 271 26.24 6.91 -6.46
C VAL A 271 25.72 8.33 -6.23
N GLU A 272 25.74 9.17 -7.26
CA GLU A 272 25.13 10.52 -7.18
C GLU A 272 23.61 10.39 -7.03
N VAL A 273 22.96 11.29 -6.28
CA VAL A 273 21.51 11.21 -5.99
C VAL A 273 20.68 11.13 -7.27
N GLU A 274 21.01 11.96 -8.26
CA GLU A 274 20.32 11.98 -9.57
C GLU A 274 20.44 10.66 -10.35
N LYS A 275 21.44 9.83 -10.01
CA LYS A 275 21.74 8.55 -10.64
C LYS A 275 21.21 7.34 -9.88
N VAL A 276 20.55 7.53 -8.74
CA VAL A 276 20.04 6.44 -7.91
C VAL A 276 19.00 5.60 -8.66
N LEU A 277 18.05 6.23 -9.37
CA LEU A 277 17.03 5.50 -10.13
C LEU A 277 17.59 4.84 -11.41
N ASP A 278 18.65 5.41 -11.99
CA ASP A 278 19.37 4.78 -13.10
C ASP A 278 20.11 3.52 -12.61
N PHE A 279 20.76 3.60 -11.44
CA PHE A 279 21.41 2.48 -10.77
C PHE A 279 20.40 1.37 -10.43
N GLU A 280 19.24 1.72 -9.86
CA GLU A 280 18.16 0.78 -9.55
C GLU A 280 17.72 0.01 -10.80
N ALA A 281 17.39 0.73 -11.88
CA ALA A 281 16.93 0.13 -13.11
C ALA A 281 17.99 -0.80 -13.74
N ALA A 282 19.25 -0.38 -13.73
CA ALA A 282 20.37 -1.18 -14.22
C ALA A 282 20.60 -2.44 -13.35
N LEU A 283 20.54 -2.31 -12.02
CA LEU A 283 20.70 -3.42 -11.08
C LEU A 283 19.59 -4.46 -11.25
N VAL A 284 18.33 -4.01 -11.30
CA VAL A 284 17.18 -4.90 -11.52
C VAL A 284 17.30 -5.64 -12.85
N SER A 285 17.67 -4.94 -13.93
CA SER A 285 17.89 -5.54 -15.24
C SER A 285 19.02 -6.57 -15.24
N TYR A 286 20.14 -6.27 -14.57
CA TYR A 286 21.27 -7.18 -14.41
C TYR A 286 20.87 -8.44 -13.63
N MET A 287 20.16 -8.29 -12.50
CA MET A 287 19.71 -9.43 -11.70
C MET A 287 18.73 -10.32 -12.44
N ASN A 288 17.78 -9.72 -13.17
CA ASN A 288 16.81 -10.48 -13.95
C ASN A 288 17.44 -11.20 -15.16
N SER A 289 18.58 -10.72 -15.67
CA SER A 289 19.27 -11.35 -16.81
C SER A 289 20.32 -12.38 -16.40
N GLN A 290 21.15 -12.07 -15.40
CA GLN A 290 22.29 -12.90 -15.01
C GLN A 290 22.01 -13.80 -13.80
N HIS A 291 21.01 -13.46 -12.99
CA HIS A 291 20.68 -14.14 -11.74
C HIS A 291 19.18 -14.51 -11.68
N ALA A 292 18.55 -14.78 -12.83
CA ALA A 292 17.13 -15.09 -12.94
C ALA A 292 16.68 -16.24 -12.02
N ASP A 293 17.49 -17.29 -11.91
CA ASP A 293 17.19 -18.45 -11.05
C ASP A 293 17.08 -18.05 -9.58
N PHE A 294 17.98 -17.17 -9.11
CA PHE A 294 17.93 -16.62 -7.75
C PHE A 294 16.69 -15.74 -7.55
N MET A 295 16.36 -14.89 -8.52
CA MET A 295 15.18 -14.02 -8.43
C MET A 295 13.88 -14.83 -8.35
N ASN A 296 13.78 -15.92 -9.12
CA ASN A 296 12.64 -16.83 -9.11
C ASN A 296 12.53 -17.60 -7.79
N GLU A 297 13.66 -18.08 -7.25
CA GLU A 297 13.74 -18.76 -5.95
C GLU A 297 13.23 -17.84 -4.82
N VAL A 298 13.71 -16.59 -4.76
CA VAL A 298 13.29 -15.61 -3.75
C VAL A 298 11.80 -15.28 -3.88
N ASN A 299 11.29 -15.10 -5.11
CA ASN A 299 9.88 -14.82 -5.34
C ASN A 299 8.95 -15.99 -4.93
N ALA A 300 9.44 -17.23 -5.01
CA ALA A 300 8.67 -18.43 -4.65
C ALA A 300 8.73 -18.73 -3.15
N GLU A 301 9.92 -18.70 -2.55
CA GLU A 301 10.15 -19.19 -1.18
C GLU A 301 10.18 -18.06 -0.14
N GLY A 302 10.61 -16.85 -0.54
CA GLY A 302 10.76 -15.71 0.36
C GLY A 302 11.67 -16.00 1.57
N ALA A 303 12.57 -16.97 1.45
CA ALA A 303 13.48 -17.40 2.51
C ALA A 303 14.63 -16.39 2.71
N TYR A 304 15.11 -16.30 3.94
CA TYR A 304 16.30 -15.52 4.30
C TYR A 304 17.29 -16.44 5.01
N SER A 305 18.47 -16.60 4.43
CA SER A 305 19.57 -17.43 4.91
C SER A 305 20.91 -16.74 4.60
N ASP A 306 21.98 -17.21 5.23
CA ASP A 306 23.33 -16.68 4.98
C ASP A 306 23.76 -16.90 3.52
N ASP A 307 23.36 -18.02 2.89
CA ASP A 307 23.61 -18.28 1.46
C ASP A 307 22.91 -17.24 0.56
N VAL A 308 21.66 -16.88 0.85
CA VAL A 308 20.92 -15.85 0.11
C VAL A 308 21.64 -14.50 0.22
N VAL A 309 22.12 -14.15 1.41
CA VAL A 309 22.87 -12.91 1.63
C VAL A 309 24.19 -12.91 0.86
N ASP A 310 24.95 -14.00 0.94
CA ASP A 310 26.22 -14.15 0.21
C ASP A 310 26.03 -14.06 -1.30
N ARG A 311 24.96 -14.67 -1.84
CA ARG A 311 24.61 -14.60 -3.26
C ARG A 311 24.25 -13.18 -3.67
N MET A 312 23.44 -12.47 -2.89
CA MET A 312 23.12 -11.05 -3.16
C MET A 312 24.37 -10.19 -3.11
N HIS A 313 25.20 -10.35 -2.08
CA HIS A 313 26.42 -9.55 -1.91
C HIS A 313 27.34 -9.67 -3.13
N LYS A 314 27.67 -10.92 -3.52
CA LYS A 314 28.51 -11.20 -4.68
C LYS A 314 27.91 -10.67 -5.98
N ALA A 315 26.59 -10.78 -6.15
CA ALA A 315 25.91 -10.31 -7.34
C ALA A 315 25.95 -8.77 -7.45
N VAL A 316 25.70 -8.05 -6.36
CA VAL A 316 25.75 -6.58 -6.32
C VAL A 316 27.19 -6.07 -6.47
N GLU A 317 28.18 -6.74 -5.87
CA GLU A 317 29.60 -6.42 -6.04
C GLU A 317 30.07 -6.65 -7.49
N ALA A 318 29.66 -7.77 -8.11
CA ALA A 318 29.92 -8.05 -9.52
C ALA A 318 29.23 -7.02 -10.44
N PHE A 319 28.00 -6.63 -10.13
CA PHE A 319 27.29 -5.57 -10.85
C PHE A 319 28.09 -4.26 -10.82
N LYS A 320 28.47 -3.78 -9.63
CA LYS A 320 29.20 -2.51 -9.49
C LYS A 320 30.58 -2.49 -10.15
N SER A 321 31.23 -3.64 -10.26
CA SER A 321 32.55 -3.73 -10.89
C SER A 321 32.50 -3.88 -12.42
N THR A 322 31.37 -4.31 -12.98
CA THR A 322 31.27 -4.68 -14.41
C THR A 322 30.28 -3.85 -15.22
N GLN A 323 29.27 -3.26 -14.58
CA GLN A 323 28.20 -2.53 -15.25
C GLN A 323 28.34 -1.03 -15.09
N SER A 324 27.73 -0.30 -16.02
CA SER A 324 27.57 1.16 -15.99
C SER A 324 26.11 1.52 -15.76
N TRP A 325 25.87 2.65 -15.09
CA TRP A 325 24.55 3.24 -14.83
C TRP A 325 24.58 4.76 -15.04
#